data_AF-Q0FGT7-F1
#
_entry.id   AF-Q0FGT7-F1
#
_cell.length_a   1.000
_cell.length_b   1.000
_cell.length_c   1.000
_cell.angle_alpha   90.00
_cell.angle_beta   90.00
_cell.angle_gamma   90.00
#
_symmetry.space_group_name_H-M   'P 1'
#
loop_
_entity.id
_entity.type
_entity.pdbx_description
1 polymer ?
#
loop_
_entity_poly.entity_id
_entity_poly.type
_entity_poly.pdbx_seq_one_letter_code
_entity_poly.pdbx_strand_id
1 'polypeptide(L)'
;MVKPVMTAIGLTAFLVVCFALLTGVSKMDVSIKNEMQRHLGNEPLEAGDIVALSPDGTRIEALLCSVELSPDQSPNSEIRSRYYNVLDAAEEKVFAFARRSKEIFGLGSGGAPVTAASLTGLSFTGEVSRIEGSPQSRIRSDCFCDVVTAVVERKKTACIVIKSLVETRLREDSSLSRNTVGVSFQSDPLLFSEPERFAAACPDLNRGAIAPTGGSCAGASGFTLDVVARAKVGLIREVPLP
;
A
#
# COMPACT_ATOMS: atom_id res chain seq x y z
N MET A 1 -33.81 -1.66 36.66
CA MET A 1 -33.73 -2.49 35.43
C MET A 1 -33.32 -1.74 34.16
N VAL A 2 -33.39 -0.40 34.08
CA VAL A 2 -33.05 0.35 32.84
C VAL A 2 -31.54 0.36 32.54
N LYS A 3 -30.68 0.47 33.55
CA LYS A 3 -29.21 0.46 33.39
C LYS A 3 -28.66 -0.80 32.70
N PRO A 4 -28.96 -2.05 33.15
CA PRO A 4 -28.40 -3.25 32.50
C PRO A 4 -28.88 -3.45 31.06
N VAL A 5 -30.12 -3.02 30.73
CA VAL A 5 -30.64 -3.09 29.35
C VAL A 5 -29.91 -2.10 28.45
N MET A 6 -29.68 -0.85 28.90
CA MET A 6 -28.88 0.11 28.14
C MET A 6 -27.42 -0.35 27.98
N THR A 7 -26.83 -0.96 29.00
CA THR A 7 -25.48 -1.53 28.92
C THR A 7 -25.42 -2.67 27.90
N ALA A 8 -26.42 -3.57 27.87
CA ALA A 8 -26.49 -4.67 26.91
C ALA A 8 -26.66 -4.16 25.47
N ILE A 9 -27.52 -3.17 25.24
CA ILE A 9 -27.70 -2.55 23.91
C ILE A 9 -26.40 -1.86 23.47
N GLY A 10 -25.77 -1.09 24.36
CA GLY A 10 -24.49 -0.43 24.07
C GLY A 10 -23.38 -1.41 23.74
N LEU A 11 -23.27 -2.51 24.50
CA LEU A 11 -22.30 -3.57 24.22
C LEU A 11 -22.57 -4.27 22.88
N THR A 12 -23.84 -4.53 22.58
CA THR A 12 -24.23 -5.18 21.31
C THR A 12 -23.90 -4.28 20.12
N ALA A 13 -24.24 -2.99 20.20
CA ALA A 13 -23.90 -2.01 19.15
C ALA A 13 -22.38 -1.90 18.96
N PHE A 14 -21.62 -1.84 20.06
CA PHE A 14 -20.16 -1.84 20.01
C PHE A 14 -19.60 -3.08 19.32
N LEU A 15 -20.08 -4.27 19.68
CA LEU A 15 -19.65 -5.53 19.06
C LEU A 15 -19.98 -5.59 17.57
N VAL A 16 -21.15 -5.10 17.15
CA VAL A 16 -21.53 -5.03 15.73
C VAL A 16 -20.60 -4.09 14.97
N VAL A 17 -20.27 -2.92 15.52
CA VAL A 17 -19.32 -1.98 14.91
C VAL A 17 -17.93 -2.61 14.81
N CYS A 18 -17.44 -3.23 15.88
CA CYS A 18 -16.16 -3.94 15.85
C CYS A 18 -16.14 -5.06 14.82
N PHE A 19 -17.22 -5.83 14.70
CA PHE A 19 -17.35 -6.88 13.70
C PHE A 19 -17.30 -6.30 12.28
N ALA A 20 -18.08 -5.25 12.00
CA ALA A 20 -18.12 -4.60 10.69
C ALA A 20 -16.77 -3.99 10.27
N LEU A 21 -15.95 -3.54 11.21
CA LEU A 21 -14.59 -3.06 10.92
C LEU A 21 -13.61 -4.19 10.57
N LEU A 22 -13.88 -5.42 11.04
CA LEU A 22 -13.01 -6.57 10.85
C LEU A 22 -13.39 -7.43 9.64
N THR A 23 -14.53 -7.19 9.01
CA THR A 23 -14.99 -7.88 7.79
C THR A 23 -14.60 -7.12 6.52
N GLY A 24 -14.70 -7.80 5.38
CA GLY A 24 -14.41 -7.23 4.06
C GLY A 24 -12.93 -7.27 3.66
N VAL A 25 -12.69 -6.98 2.38
CA VAL A 25 -11.36 -6.86 1.78
C VAL A 25 -11.34 -5.68 0.81
N SER A 26 -10.30 -4.86 0.92
CA SER A 26 -10.07 -3.68 0.07
C SER A 26 -8.67 -3.72 -0.58
N LYS A 27 -8.39 -2.79 -1.50
CA LYS A 27 -7.03 -2.65 -2.08
C LYS A 27 -5.98 -2.22 -1.06
N MET A 28 -6.39 -1.51 0.00
CA MET A 28 -5.50 -1.17 1.11
C MET A 28 -5.05 -2.45 1.85
N ASP A 29 -5.93 -3.45 1.98
CA ASP A 29 -5.59 -4.75 2.55
C ASP A 29 -4.57 -5.51 1.68
N VAL A 30 -4.68 -5.40 0.34
CA VAL A 30 -3.68 -5.97 -0.57
C VAL A 30 -2.32 -5.27 -0.39
N SER A 31 -2.33 -3.95 -0.27
CA SER A 31 -1.11 -3.15 -0.10
C SER A 31 -0.38 -3.48 1.20
N ILE A 32 -1.11 -3.51 2.33
CA ILE A 32 -0.52 -3.85 3.64
C ILE A 32 -0.08 -5.32 3.69
N LYS A 33 -0.81 -6.23 3.04
CA LYS A 33 -0.44 -7.65 2.95
C LYS A 33 0.86 -7.86 2.17
N ASN A 34 1.10 -7.02 1.17
CA ASN A 34 2.35 -6.95 0.43
C ASN A 34 3.39 -6.04 1.09
N GLU A 35 3.26 -5.70 2.37
CA GLU A 35 4.23 -4.90 3.14
C GLU A 35 4.53 -3.53 2.51
N MET A 36 3.55 -2.92 1.85
CA MET A 36 3.67 -1.53 1.41
C MET A 36 3.56 -0.61 2.62
N GLN A 37 4.40 0.43 2.68
CA GLN A 37 4.26 1.46 3.71
C GLN A 37 3.07 2.37 3.44
N ARG A 38 2.71 2.58 2.16
CA ARG A 38 1.61 3.44 1.75
C ARG A 38 0.73 2.83 0.68
N HIS A 39 -0.55 3.16 0.74
CA HIS A 39 -1.51 2.92 -0.33
C HIS A 39 -1.63 4.16 -1.23
N LEU A 40 -1.68 3.94 -2.55
CA LEU A 40 -1.82 4.98 -3.56
C LEU A 40 -3.08 4.75 -4.40
N GLY A 41 -3.68 5.85 -4.84
CA GLY A 41 -4.90 5.84 -5.63
C GLY A 41 -4.66 5.72 -7.14
N ASN A 42 -3.73 6.51 -7.71
CA ASN A 42 -3.60 6.69 -9.16
C ASN A 42 -2.23 7.23 -9.66
N GLU A 43 -1.15 7.12 -8.88
CA GLU A 43 0.17 7.66 -9.30
C GLU A 43 1.04 6.54 -9.89
N PRO A 44 1.55 6.67 -11.14
CA PRO A 44 2.50 5.71 -11.69
C PRO A 44 3.86 5.93 -11.02
N LEU A 45 4.23 5.03 -10.12
CA LEU A 45 5.48 5.04 -9.38
C LEU A 45 6.07 3.64 -9.43
N GLU A 46 7.34 3.57 -9.80
CA GLU A 46 8.10 2.34 -9.87
C GLU A 46 9.20 2.34 -8.81
N ALA A 47 9.71 1.16 -8.48
CA ALA A 47 10.86 1.05 -7.61
C ALA A 47 12.05 1.73 -8.31
N GLY A 48 12.69 2.66 -7.62
CA GLY A 48 13.74 3.53 -8.16
C GLY A 48 13.32 4.99 -8.31
N ASP A 49 12.03 5.28 -8.25
CA ASP A 49 11.57 6.66 -8.35
C ASP A 49 11.98 7.49 -7.13
N ILE A 50 12.47 8.69 -7.38
CA ILE A 50 12.72 9.75 -6.40
C ILE A 50 11.50 10.66 -6.41
N VAL A 51 10.81 10.72 -5.28
CA VAL A 51 9.64 11.59 -5.09
C VAL A 51 9.92 12.69 -4.08
N ALA A 52 9.32 13.84 -4.29
CA ALA A 52 9.22 14.89 -3.30
C ALA A 52 7.98 14.64 -2.44
N LEU A 53 8.21 14.40 -1.15
CA LEU A 53 7.15 14.39 -0.14
C LEU A 53 6.96 15.77 0.46
N SER A 54 5.75 16.04 0.92
CA SER A 54 5.46 17.19 1.78
C SER A 54 6.35 17.18 3.03
N PRO A 55 6.59 18.33 3.68
CA PRO A 55 7.52 18.41 4.82
C PRO A 55 7.11 17.55 6.02
N ASP A 56 5.80 17.34 6.22
CA ASP A 56 5.21 16.44 7.21
C ASP A 56 5.27 14.95 6.78
N GLY A 57 5.80 14.68 5.59
CA GLY A 57 5.94 13.38 4.99
C GLY A 57 4.61 12.77 4.55
N THR A 58 3.46 13.41 4.70
CA THR A 58 2.15 12.75 4.52
C THR A 58 1.74 12.56 3.06
N ARG A 59 2.13 13.48 2.17
CA ARG A 59 1.68 13.52 0.77
C ARG A 59 2.86 13.41 -0.19
N ILE A 60 2.65 12.69 -1.28
CA ILE A 60 3.52 12.75 -2.45
C ILE A 60 3.12 14.01 -3.22
N GLU A 61 4.06 14.93 -3.42
CA GLU A 61 3.78 16.20 -4.09
C GLU A 61 4.29 16.22 -5.53
N ALA A 62 5.38 15.51 -5.83
CA ALA A 62 5.91 15.39 -7.19
C ALA A 62 6.78 14.15 -7.34
N LEU A 63 6.74 13.54 -8.53
CA LEU A 63 7.81 12.70 -9.03
C LEU A 63 8.93 13.61 -9.52
N LEU A 64 10.16 13.41 -9.03
CA LEU A 64 11.32 14.21 -9.44
C LEU A 64 12.04 13.53 -10.59
N CYS A 65 12.41 12.27 -10.43
CA CYS A 65 12.99 11.41 -11.47
C CYS A 65 13.13 9.97 -10.96
N SER A 66 13.94 9.15 -11.62
CA SER A 66 14.27 7.79 -11.20
C SER A 66 15.78 7.63 -11.06
N VAL A 67 16.22 6.82 -10.09
CA VAL A 67 17.62 6.40 -9.97
C VAL A 67 17.97 5.43 -11.10
N GLU A 68 19.25 5.41 -11.49
CA GLU A 68 19.76 4.36 -12.38
C GLU A 68 19.90 3.06 -11.59
N LEU A 69 19.08 2.07 -11.95
CA LEU A 69 19.15 0.72 -11.38
C LEU A 69 19.80 -0.22 -12.39
N SER A 70 20.70 -1.07 -11.91
CA SER A 70 21.16 -2.21 -12.71
C SER A 70 20.00 -3.22 -12.88
N PRO A 71 19.93 -3.98 -13.98
CA PRO A 71 18.86 -4.95 -14.21
C PRO A 71 18.68 -5.95 -13.05
N ASP A 72 19.77 -6.33 -12.39
CA ASP A 72 19.78 -7.27 -11.26
C ASP A 72 19.32 -6.64 -9.94
N GLN A 73 19.19 -5.31 -9.86
CA GLN A 73 18.81 -4.59 -8.64
C GLN A 73 17.30 -4.42 -8.49
N SER A 74 16.52 -4.70 -9.53
CA SER A 74 15.06 -4.54 -9.51
C SER A 74 14.35 -5.84 -9.92
N PRO A 75 14.40 -6.88 -9.08
CA PRO A 75 13.54 -8.04 -9.30
C PRO A 75 12.07 -7.63 -9.24
N ASN A 76 11.34 -8.05 -10.27
CA ASN A 76 9.90 -7.97 -10.33
C ASN A 76 9.32 -9.36 -10.04
N SER A 77 8.40 -9.43 -9.08
CA SER A 77 7.60 -10.64 -8.83
C SER A 77 6.17 -10.42 -9.31
N GLU A 78 5.71 -11.30 -10.19
CA GLU A 78 4.30 -11.31 -10.60
C GLU A 78 3.42 -11.74 -9.43
N ILE A 79 2.30 -11.04 -9.26
CA ILE A 79 1.23 -11.40 -8.32
C ILE A 79 -0.03 -11.69 -9.13
N ARG A 80 -0.53 -12.90 -8.96
CA ARG A 80 -1.82 -13.32 -9.49
C ARG A 80 -2.57 -14.08 -8.40
N SER A 81 -3.26 -13.34 -7.54
CA SER A 81 -3.81 -13.88 -6.29
C SER A 81 -5.19 -13.33 -5.97
N ARG A 82 -5.94 -14.10 -5.18
CA ARG A 82 -7.19 -13.67 -4.55
C ARG A 82 -6.96 -13.44 -3.06
N TYR A 83 -7.38 -12.27 -2.60
CA TYR A 83 -7.33 -11.86 -1.21
C TYR A 83 -8.72 -11.99 -0.60
N TYR A 84 -8.82 -12.66 0.54
CA TYR A 84 -10.10 -12.88 1.22
C TYR A 84 -9.95 -12.66 2.73
N ASN A 85 -11.06 -12.35 3.38
CA ASN A 85 -11.12 -12.20 4.83
C ASN A 85 -11.57 -13.52 5.47
N VAL A 86 -10.84 -13.98 6.47
CA VAL A 86 -11.13 -15.24 7.18
C VAL A 86 -12.45 -15.17 7.94
N LEU A 87 -12.82 -13.99 8.47
CA LEU A 87 -14.10 -13.82 9.15
C LEU A 87 -15.27 -13.93 8.18
N ASP A 88 -15.19 -13.30 7.01
CA ASP A 88 -16.23 -13.40 5.98
C ASP A 88 -16.41 -14.87 5.54
N ALA A 89 -15.29 -15.58 5.34
CA ALA A 89 -15.31 -17.00 5.00
C ALA A 89 -15.86 -17.89 6.13
N ALA A 90 -15.67 -17.50 7.39
CA ALA A 90 -16.21 -18.20 8.54
C ALA A 90 -17.71 -17.89 8.76
N GLU A 91 -18.12 -16.65 8.55
CA GLU A 91 -19.51 -16.20 8.58
C GLU A 91 -20.33 -16.94 7.53
N GLU A 92 -19.80 -17.09 6.30
CA GLU A 92 -20.45 -17.89 5.27
C GLU A 92 -20.60 -19.35 5.70
N LYS A 93 -19.59 -19.94 6.36
CA LYS A 93 -19.68 -21.31 6.92
C LYS A 93 -20.70 -21.41 8.05
N VAL A 94 -20.80 -20.41 8.92
CA VAL A 94 -21.76 -20.37 10.03
C VAL A 94 -23.18 -20.19 9.51
N PHE A 95 -23.40 -19.29 8.55
CA PHE A 95 -24.71 -19.15 7.90
C PHE A 95 -25.06 -20.36 7.05
N ALA A 96 -24.10 -20.96 6.35
CA ALA A 96 -24.31 -22.21 5.64
C ALA A 96 -24.65 -23.33 6.62
N PHE A 97 -24.00 -23.41 7.78
CA PHE A 97 -24.35 -24.36 8.84
C PHE A 97 -25.73 -24.07 9.44
N ALA A 98 -26.09 -22.81 9.69
CA ALA A 98 -27.39 -22.41 10.22
C ALA A 98 -28.54 -22.63 9.22
N ARG A 99 -28.27 -22.45 7.91
CA ARG A 99 -29.19 -22.83 6.83
C ARG A 99 -29.30 -24.34 6.72
N ARG A 100 -28.17 -25.06 6.77
CA ARG A 100 -28.12 -26.53 6.78
C ARG A 100 -28.78 -27.13 8.01
N SER A 101 -28.71 -26.49 9.18
CA SER A 101 -29.38 -26.97 10.39
C SER A 101 -30.88 -26.71 10.36
N LYS A 102 -31.34 -25.67 9.66
CA LYS A 102 -32.74 -25.57 9.22
C LYS A 102 -33.10 -26.66 8.20
N GLU A 103 -32.17 -27.10 7.34
CA GLU A 103 -32.35 -28.20 6.38
C GLU A 103 -32.24 -29.62 7.01
N ILE A 104 -31.62 -29.78 8.19
CA ILE A 104 -31.66 -31.03 9.00
C ILE A 104 -33.10 -31.33 9.45
N PHE A 105 -33.99 -30.32 9.48
CA PHE A 105 -35.43 -30.50 9.62
C PHE A 105 -36.16 -30.84 8.30
N GLY A 106 -35.44 -31.09 7.20
CA GLY A 106 -35.96 -31.75 6.00
C GLY A 106 -35.50 -31.15 4.65
N LEU A 107 -34.53 -31.85 4.03
CA LEU A 107 -34.29 -32.08 2.58
C LEU A 107 -33.23 -31.25 1.82
N GLY A 108 -32.06 -31.88 1.56
CA GLY A 108 -31.33 -31.77 0.27
C GLY A 108 -29.84 -31.40 0.33
N SER A 109 -28.93 -32.38 0.41
CA SER A 109 -27.47 -32.16 0.39
C SER A 109 -26.89 -32.01 -1.02
N GLY A 110 -26.12 -30.95 -1.25
CA GLY A 110 -25.26 -30.78 -2.43
C GLY A 110 -24.17 -29.74 -2.20
N GLY A 111 -23.47 -29.77 -1.07
CA GLY A 111 -22.43 -28.79 -0.76
C GLY A 111 -21.07 -29.23 -1.28
N ALA A 112 -20.67 -28.76 -2.46
CA ALA A 112 -19.33 -28.94 -2.99
C ALA A 112 -18.26 -28.47 -1.98
N PRO A 113 -17.04 -29.05 -1.99
CA PRO A 113 -15.94 -28.55 -1.18
C PRO A 113 -15.72 -27.06 -1.48
N VAL A 114 -15.50 -26.25 -0.43
CA VAL A 114 -15.14 -24.83 -0.56
C VAL A 114 -13.81 -24.78 -1.31
N THR A 115 -13.87 -24.49 -2.59
CA THR A 115 -12.70 -24.30 -3.44
C THR A 115 -12.30 -22.83 -3.39
N ALA A 116 -11.07 -22.47 -3.76
CA ALA A 116 -10.64 -21.07 -3.84
C ALA A 116 -11.60 -20.18 -4.66
N ALA A 117 -12.34 -20.78 -5.59
CA ALA A 117 -13.37 -20.12 -6.40
C ALA A 117 -14.61 -19.68 -5.61
N SER A 118 -14.94 -20.35 -4.49
CA SER A 118 -16.13 -20.04 -3.68
C SER A 118 -15.90 -18.99 -2.59
N LEU A 119 -14.65 -18.57 -2.34
CA LEU A 119 -14.37 -17.49 -1.39
C LEU A 119 -14.71 -16.16 -2.05
N THR A 120 -15.67 -15.43 -1.47
CA THR A 120 -15.87 -14.00 -1.75
C THR A 120 -14.57 -13.26 -1.40
N GLY A 121 -13.98 -12.61 -2.38
CA GLY A 121 -12.65 -12.01 -2.21
C GLY A 121 -12.29 -11.08 -3.34
N LEU A 122 -11.28 -10.25 -3.10
CA LEU A 122 -10.73 -9.31 -4.06
C LEU A 122 -9.67 -10.01 -4.89
N SER A 123 -9.92 -10.13 -6.19
CA SER A 123 -8.90 -10.64 -7.12
C SER A 123 -7.92 -9.52 -7.47
N PHE A 124 -6.63 -9.82 -7.49
CA PHE A 124 -5.56 -8.88 -7.82
C PHE A 124 -4.58 -9.54 -8.76
N THR A 125 -4.30 -8.85 -9.87
CA THR A 125 -3.27 -9.21 -10.84
C THR A 125 -2.35 -8.01 -10.99
N GLY A 126 -1.05 -8.24 -10.93
CA GLY A 126 -0.09 -7.15 -10.88
C GLY A 126 1.33 -7.63 -10.66
N GLU A 127 2.18 -6.72 -10.25
CA GLU A 127 3.61 -6.95 -10.02
C GLU A 127 4.05 -6.22 -8.75
N VAL A 128 4.98 -6.82 -8.01
CA VAL A 128 5.76 -6.15 -6.99
C VAL A 128 7.17 -5.97 -7.50
N SER A 129 7.59 -4.71 -7.62
CA SER A 129 8.98 -4.36 -7.89
C SER A 129 9.66 -4.01 -6.56
N ARG A 130 10.88 -4.51 -6.35
CA ARG A 130 11.65 -4.24 -5.13
C ARG A 130 13.10 -3.96 -5.52
N ILE A 131 13.70 -2.94 -4.91
CA ILE A 131 15.15 -2.74 -4.98
C ILE A 131 15.81 -3.71 -4.00
N GLU A 132 16.70 -4.56 -4.50
CA GLU A 132 17.58 -5.40 -3.67
C GLU A 132 18.93 -4.71 -3.42
N GLY A 133 19.34 -4.71 -2.15
CA GLY A 133 20.56 -4.03 -1.71
C GLY A 133 20.40 -2.52 -1.55
N SER A 134 21.52 -1.81 -1.43
CA SER A 134 21.51 -0.35 -1.45
C SER A 134 21.53 0.10 -2.91
N PRO A 135 20.53 0.89 -3.37
CA PRO A 135 20.59 1.46 -4.71
C PRO A 135 21.92 2.20 -4.83
N GLN A 136 22.72 1.86 -5.85
CA GLN A 136 23.93 2.64 -6.10
C GLN A 136 23.45 4.04 -6.48
N SER A 137 23.57 4.95 -5.52
CA SER A 137 22.84 6.20 -5.38
C SER A 137 23.28 7.30 -6.36
N ARG A 138 23.61 6.93 -7.59
CA ARG A 138 23.83 7.92 -8.65
C ARG A 138 22.46 8.41 -9.11
N ILE A 139 21.99 9.46 -8.44
CA ILE A 139 21.01 10.36 -9.02
C ILE A 139 21.59 10.79 -10.36
N ARG A 140 20.81 10.63 -11.43
CA ARG A 140 21.26 11.03 -12.77
C ARG A 140 21.65 12.50 -12.77
N SER A 141 22.71 12.84 -13.50
CA SER A 141 23.24 14.20 -13.53
C SER A 141 22.21 15.23 -14.02
N ASP A 142 21.31 14.82 -14.92
CA ASP A 142 20.23 15.67 -15.45
C ASP A 142 19.09 15.89 -14.44
N CYS A 143 18.90 14.99 -13.47
CA CYS A 143 17.90 15.12 -12.42
C CYS A 143 18.44 15.77 -11.14
N PHE A 144 19.76 15.70 -10.91
CA PHE A 144 20.37 16.11 -9.65
C PHE A 144 19.91 17.50 -9.19
N CYS A 145 19.83 18.47 -10.11
CA CYS A 145 19.41 19.83 -9.79
C CYS A 145 17.94 19.94 -9.41
N ASP A 146 17.04 19.13 -9.97
CA ASP A 146 15.63 19.13 -9.60
C ASP A 146 15.44 18.60 -8.17
N VAL A 147 16.19 17.56 -7.81
CA VAL A 147 16.17 17.00 -6.45
C VAL A 147 16.72 17.99 -5.44
N VAL A 148 17.88 18.58 -5.72
CA VAL A 148 18.49 19.56 -4.82
C VAL A 148 17.59 20.78 -4.67
N THR A 149 17.00 21.28 -5.75
CA THR A 149 16.05 22.40 -5.72
C THR A 149 14.82 22.08 -4.87
N ALA A 150 14.26 20.87 -5.03
CA ALA A 150 13.12 20.42 -4.23
C ALA A 150 13.43 20.37 -2.73
N VAL A 151 14.61 19.87 -2.35
CA VAL A 151 15.00 19.75 -0.94
C VAL A 151 15.42 21.10 -0.35
N VAL A 152 16.32 21.81 -1.02
CA VAL A 152 16.98 23.02 -0.49
C VAL A 152 16.06 24.24 -0.56
N GLU A 153 15.45 24.51 -1.72
CA GLU A 153 14.65 25.72 -1.91
C GLU A 153 13.19 25.52 -1.51
N ARG A 154 12.60 24.41 -1.96
CA ARG A 154 11.18 24.11 -1.72
C ARG A 154 10.94 23.43 -0.37
N LYS A 155 12.02 23.13 0.37
CA LYS A 155 12.00 22.52 1.72
C LYS A 155 11.18 21.22 1.76
N LYS A 156 11.28 20.40 0.71
CA LYS A 156 10.60 19.11 0.60
C LYS A 156 11.51 17.98 1.07
N THR A 157 10.90 16.83 1.34
CA THR A 157 11.64 15.62 1.71
C THR A 157 11.76 14.74 0.47
N ALA A 158 12.95 14.58 -0.09
CA ALA A 158 13.17 13.69 -1.24
C ALA A 158 13.40 12.25 -0.78
N CYS A 159 12.60 11.33 -1.30
CA CYS A 159 12.57 9.92 -0.88
C CYS A 159 12.64 9.00 -2.10
N ILE A 160 13.40 7.90 -1.97
CA ILE A 160 13.50 6.86 -3.00
C ILE A 160 12.44 5.79 -2.72
N VAL A 161 11.66 5.43 -3.74
CA VAL A 161 10.75 4.28 -3.73
C VAL A 161 11.59 3.01 -3.83
N ILE A 162 11.61 2.18 -2.77
CA ILE A 162 12.34 0.90 -2.74
C ILE A 162 11.46 -0.31 -3.05
N LYS A 163 10.15 -0.14 -2.98
CA LYS A 163 9.17 -1.17 -3.28
C LYS A 163 7.95 -0.52 -3.88
N SER A 164 7.45 -1.04 -4.99
CA SER A 164 6.18 -0.62 -5.57
C SER A 164 5.29 -1.85 -5.83
N LEU A 165 3.99 -1.67 -5.63
CA LEU A 165 2.96 -2.64 -5.96
C LEU A 165 2.12 -2.04 -7.08
N VAL A 166 2.18 -2.64 -8.26
CA VAL A 166 1.46 -2.20 -9.46
C VAL A 166 0.35 -3.19 -9.75
N GLU A 167 -0.87 -2.69 -9.94
CA GLU A 167 -2.01 -3.46 -10.40
C GLU A 167 -2.15 -3.33 -11.92
N THR A 168 -2.31 -4.48 -12.57
CA THR A 168 -2.53 -4.56 -14.01
C THR A 168 -3.98 -4.93 -14.26
N ARG A 169 -4.72 -4.06 -14.96
CA ARG A 169 -6.13 -4.27 -15.32
C ARG A 169 -6.31 -4.20 -16.82
N LEU A 170 -7.10 -5.12 -17.37
CA LEU A 170 -7.62 -4.98 -18.72
C LEU A 170 -8.74 -3.93 -18.72
N ARG A 171 -8.59 -2.88 -19.52
CA ARG A 171 -9.63 -1.88 -19.74
C ARG A 171 -10.66 -2.40 -20.76
N GLU A 172 -11.81 -1.73 -20.82
CA GLU A 172 -12.90 -2.07 -21.75
C GLU A 172 -12.49 -2.00 -23.22
N ASP A 173 -11.50 -1.16 -23.55
CA ASP A 173 -10.90 -1.02 -24.87
C ASP A 173 -9.82 -2.09 -25.17
N SER A 174 -9.69 -3.11 -24.33
CA SER A 174 -8.65 -4.16 -24.39
C SER A 174 -7.21 -3.66 -24.19
N SER A 175 -7.02 -2.40 -23.76
CA SER A 175 -5.70 -1.91 -23.34
C SER A 175 -5.39 -2.33 -21.89
N LEU A 176 -4.10 -2.44 -21.56
CA LEU A 176 -3.65 -2.70 -20.19
C LEU A 176 -3.46 -1.38 -19.44
N SER A 177 -4.13 -1.23 -18.29
CA SER A 177 -3.87 -0.17 -17.32
C SER A 177 -2.92 -0.71 -16.25
N ARG A 178 -1.76 -0.06 -16.08
CA ARG A 178 -0.87 -0.29 -14.93
C ARG A 178 -1.03 0.88 -13.96
N ASN A 179 -1.47 0.59 -12.74
CA ASN A 179 -1.68 1.60 -11.71
C ASN A 179 -0.93 1.19 -10.44
N THR A 180 -0.12 2.08 -9.86
CA THR A 180 0.51 1.81 -8.57
C THR A 180 -0.52 1.90 -7.46
N VAL A 181 -0.60 0.84 -6.66
CA VAL A 181 -1.55 0.68 -5.56
C VAL A 181 -0.86 0.84 -4.22
N GLY A 182 0.45 0.66 -4.14
CA GLY A 182 1.20 0.98 -2.94
C GLY A 182 2.69 1.09 -3.16
N VAL A 183 3.36 1.78 -2.24
CA VAL A 183 4.81 2.00 -2.27
C VAL A 183 5.40 1.89 -0.88
N SER A 184 6.69 1.59 -0.83
CA SER A 184 7.55 1.75 0.36
C SER A 184 8.76 2.58 0.00
N PHE A 185 9.14 3.47 0.90
CA PHE A 185 10.30 4.34 0.73
C PHE A 185 11.51 3.81 1.49
N GLN A 186 12.69 4.19 1.01
CA GLN A 186 13.91 4.14 1.82
C GLN A 186 13.69 4.95 3.10
N SER A 187 14.10 4.43 4.25
CA SER A 187 13.82 5.06 5.55
C SER A 187 14.41 6.47 5.66
N ASP A 188 15.66 6.63 5.22
CA ASP A 188 16.39 7.89 5.30
C ASP A 188 16.16 8.74 4.02
N PRO A 189 15.84 10.03 4.16
CA PRO A 189 15.70 10.92 3.01
C PRO A 189 17.05 11.27 2.37
N LEU A 190 17.00 11.76 1.14
CA LEU A 190 18.16 12.37 0.50
C LEU A 190 18.47 13.72 1.17
N LEU A 191 19.67 13.81 1.75
CA LEU A 191 20.11 14.99 2.49
C LEU A 191 21.12 15.80 1.68
N PHE A 192 20.90 17.12 1.65
CA PHE A 192 21.73 18.10 0.96
C PHE A 192 22.09 19.23 1.92
N SER A 193 23.08 18.98 2.79
CA SER A 193 23.43 19.89 3.90
C SER A 193 24.30 21.08 3.50
N GLU A 194 24.87 21.08 2.29
CA GLU A 194 25.84 22.09 1.85
C GLU A 194 25.50 22.65 0.45
N PRO A 195 24.56 23.61 0.34
CA PRO A 195 24.10 24.18 -0.93
C PRO A 195 25.23 24.74 -1.79
N GLU A 196 26.25 25.32 -1.16
CA GLU A 196 27.41 25.90 -1.83
C GLU A 196 28.21 24.87 -2.65
N ARG A 197 28.24 23.60 -2.21
CA ARG A 197 28.91 22.52 -2.94
C ARG A 197 28.19 22.14 -4.24
N PHE A 198 26.92 22.49 -4.37
CA PHE A 198 26.12 22.16 -5.56
C PHE A 198 26.10 23.30 -6.58
N ALA A 199 26.59 24.49 -6.24
CA ALA A 199 26.52 25.67 -7.11
C ALA A 199 27.23 25.48 -8.47
N ALA A 200 28.24 24.61 -8.55
CA ALA A 200 28.92 24.28 -9.80
C ALA A 200 28.11 23.32 -10.68
N ALA A 201 27.33 22.42 -10.07
CA ALA A 201 26.48 21.47 -10.78
C ALA A 201 25.10 22.07 -11.13
N CYS A 202 24.61 22.99 -10.30
CA CYS A 202 23.29 23.60 -10.38
C CYS A 202 23.42 25.13 -10.25
N PRO A 203 23.75 25.83 -11.36
CA PRO A 203 24.06 27.26 -11.33
C PRO A 203 22.88 28.13 -10.90
N ASP A 204 21.64 27.68 -11.14
CA ASP A 204 20.40 28.40 -10.82
C ASP A 204 19.94 28.20 -9.36
N LEU A 205 20.66 27.38 -8.57
CA LEU A 205 20.29 27.10 -7.18
C LEU A 205 20.50 28.32 -6.29
N ASN A 206 19.49 28.67 -5.51
CA ASN A 206 19.53 29.71 -4.49
C ASN A 206 20.49 29.33 -3.36
N ARG A 207 21.67 29.95 -3.39
CA ARG A 207 22.76 29.70 -2.44
C ARG A 207 22.46 30.12 -1.01
N GLY A 208 21.48 31.01 -0.82
CA GLY A 208 21.05 31.45 0.52
C GLY A 208 19.99 30.55 1.16
N ALA A 209 19.50 29.53 0.44
CA ALA A 209 18.50 28.62 0.96
C ALA A 209 19.13 27.61 1.94
N ILE A 210 18.45 27.39 3.07
CA ILE A 210 18.86 26.44 4.10
C ILE A 210 17.99 25.20 3.95
N ALA A 211 18.62 24.07 3.64
CA ALA A 211 17.94 22.78 3.59
C ALA A 211 17.34 22.44 4.96
N PRO A 212 16.12 21.89 5.01
CA PRO A 212 15.52 21.44 6.25
C PRO A 212 16.40 20.36 6.90
N THR A 213 16.70 20.53 8.18
CA THR A 213 17.43 19.54 8.99
C THR A 213 16.43 18.55 9.58
N GLY A 214 16.25 17.44 8.89
CA GLY A 214 15.37 16.37 9.33
C GLY A 214 14.08 16.27 8.51
N GLY A 215 13.76 15.03 8.19
CA GLY A 215 12.58 14.59 7.46
C GLY A 215 12.55 13.07 7.52
N SER A 216 11.37 12.46 7.44
CA SER A 216 11.25 11.00 7.41
C SER A 216 10.44 10.58 6.20
N CYS A 217 11.02 9.66 5.42
CA CYS A 217 10.32 9.03 4.31
C CYS A 217 9.28 8.02 4.79
N ALA A 218 9.44 7.50 6.02
CA ALA A 218 8.53 6.54 6.65
C ALA A 218 7.23 7.18 7.19
N GLY A 219 6.83 8.37 6.70
CA GLY A 219 5.65 9.11 7.14
C GLY A 219 4.32 8.31 7.07
N ALA A 220 3.22 8.94 7.52
CA ALA A 220 1.92 8.30 7.75
C ALA A 220 1.51 7.32 6.63
N SER A 221 1.14 6.10 7.03
CA SER A 221 1.02 4.95 6.14
C SER A 221 -0.15 5.00 5.15
N GLY A 222 -0.97 6.06 5.16
CA GLY A 222 -2.16 6.19 4.32
C GLY A 222 -3.24 5.13 4.55
N PHE A 223 -3.02 4.16 5.45
CA PHE A 223 -3.97 3.10 5.75
C PHE A 223 -5.02 3.55 6.77
N THR A 224 -6.27 3.15 6.53
CA THR A 224 -7.36 3.35 7.48
C THR A 224 -7.21 2.43 8.70
N LEU A 225 -7.80 2.82 9.83
CA LEU A 225 -7.67 2.08 11.09
C LEU A 225 -8.19 0.64 11.02
N ASP A 226 -9.26 0.40 10.25
CA ASP A 226 -9.84 -0.91 10.03
C ASP A 226 -8.87 -1.85 9.29
N VAL A 227 -8.18 -1.35 8.26
CA VAL A 227 -7.14 -2.11 7.52
C VAL A 227 -5.99 -2.48 8.45
N VAL A 228 -5.51 -1.52 9.26
CA VAL A 228 -4.43 -1.78 10.23
C VAL A 228 -4.87 -2.81 11.27
N ALA A 229 -6.12 -2.74 11.75
CA ALA A 229 -6.67 -3.72 12.68
C ALA A 229 -6.76 -5.13 12.06
N ARG A 230 -7.31 -5.25 10.84
CA ARG A 230 -7.39 -6.52 10.11
C ARG A 230 -6.01 -7.13 9.86
N ALA A 231 -5.02 -6.31 9.49
CA ALA A 231 -3.66 -6.76 9.28
C ALA A 231 -3.01 -7.26 10.58
N LYS A 232 -3.18 -6.52 11.69
CA LYS A 232 -2.64 -6.90 13.00
C LYS A 232 -3.20 -8.22 13.54
N VAL A 233 -4.47 -8.49 13.27
CA VAL A 233 -5.14 -9.76 13.67
C VAL A 233 -4.89 -10.87 12.64
N GLY A 234 -4.35 -10.56 11.45
CA GLY A 234 -4.05 -11.55 10.42
C GLY A 234 -5.29 -12.11 9.71
N LEU A 235 -6.32 -11.26 9.53
CA LEU A 235 -7.60 -11.65 8.95
C LEU A 235 -7.58 -11.78 7.42
N ILE A 236 -6.60 -11.16 6.76
CA ILE A 236 -6.47 -11.17 5.31
C ILE A 236 -5.53 -12.30 4.87
N ARG A 237 -6.07 -13.20 4.04
CA ARG A 237 -5.35 -14.34 3.47
C ARG A 237 -5.30 -14.22 1.96
N GLU A 238 -4.28 -14.84 1.40
CA GLU A 238 -3.97 -14.83 -0.02
C GLU A 238 -3.96 -16.27 -0.52
N VAL A 239 -4.56 -16.50 -1.69
CA VAL A 239 -4.52 -17.77 -2.42
C VAL A 239 -4.21 -17.47 -3.89
N PRO A 240 -3.28 -18.19 -4.52
CA PRO A 240 -2.95 -17.97 -5.93
C PRO A 240 -4.16 -18.24 -6.83
N LEU A 241 -4.30 -17.45 -7.89
CA LEU A 241 -5.27 -17.69 -8.96
C LEU A 241 -4.68 -18.69 -9.97
N PRO A 242 -5.49 -19.61 -10.51
CA PRO A 242 -5.08 -20.52 -11.59
C PRO A 242 -4.80 -19.77 -12.89
#